data_AF-A0A9D5A8S0-F1
#
_entry.id   AF-A0A9D5A8S0-F1
#
_cell.length_a   1.000
_cell.length_b   1.000
_cell.length_c   1.000
_cell.angle_alpha   90.00
_cell.angle_beta   90.00
_cell.angle_gamma   90.00
#
_symmetry.space_group_name_H-M   'P 1'
#
loop_
_entity.id
_entity.type
_entity.pdbx_description
1 polymer ?
#
loop_
_entity_poly.entity_id
_entity_poly.type
_entity_poly.pdbx_seq_one_letter_code
_entity_poly.pdbx_strand_id
1 'polypeptide(L)'
;MSENEAFHKVFEKEHPGYVRCMRLGVTPSQINRSTRSVSSSEENERIKEMHEEIIALKENNSKIDELMEEISLLKQRDNVRKEEIELLMQMPNSSGRHGLESSVDGRRSYESSYRIGDNGSSRRTN
;
A
#
# COMPACT_ATOMS: atom_id res chain seq x y z
N MET A 1 -26.03 -5.74 -62.94
CA MET A 1 -26.23 -6.10 -61.53
C MET A 1 -27.24 -5.15 -60.96
N SER A 2 -28.51 -5.58 -60.83
CA SER A 2 -29.54 -4.71 -60.22
C SER A 2 -29.37 -4.73 -58.70
N GLU A 3 -29.75 -3.65 -58.01
CA GLU A 3 -29.65 -3.55 -56.54
C GLU A 3 -30.30 -4.73 -55.81
N ASN A 4 -31.33 -5.35 -56.42
CA ASN A 4 -32.00 -6.52 -55.87
C ASN A 4 -31.11 -7.76 -55.75
N GLU A 5 -30.15 -7.95 -56.67
CA GLU A 5 -29.27 -9.12 -56.67
C GLU A 5 -28.21 -9.01 -55.56
N ALA A 6 -27.78 -7.79 -55.23
CA ALA A 6 -26.90 -7.52 -54.10
C ALA A 6 -27.62 -7.73 -52.75
N PHE A 7 -28.92 -7.39 -52.69
CA PHE A 7 -29.74 -7.57 -51.49
C PHE A 7 -29.95 -9.06 -51.14
N HIS A 8 -30.22 -9.92 -52.12
CA HIS A 8 -30.36 -11.37 -51.88
C HIS A 8 -29.07 -11.99 -51.33
N LYS A 9 -27.91 -11.60 -51.88
CA LYS A 9 -26.61 -12.16 -51.49
C LYS A 9 -26.17 -11.82 -50.06
N VAL A 10 -26.57 -10.66 -49.52
CA VAL A 10 -26.23 -10.23 -48.15
C VAL A 10 -27.13 -10.90 -47.11
N PHE A 11 -28.36 -11.26 -47.50
CA PHE A 11 -29.40 -11.65 -46.56
C PHE A 11 -29.75 -13.14 -46.55
N GLU A 12 -29.34 -13.92 -47.55
CA GLU A 12 -29.59 -15.39 -47.59
C GLU A 12 -28.59 -16.26 -46.80
N LYS A 13 -27.69 -15.67 -46.00
CA LYS A 13 -27.05 -16.43 -44.92
C LYS A 13 -28.06 -16.57 -43.78
N GLU A 14 -28.92 -17.56 -43.94
CA GLU A 14 -29.85 -18.06 -42.95
C GLU A 14 -29.08 -18.47 -41.69
N HIS A 15 -29.07 -17.61 -40.69
CA HIS A 15 -28.76 -18.02 -39.32
C HIS A 15 -30.01 -18.71 -38.78
N PRO A 16 -29.91 -19.95 -38.27
CA PRO A 16 -31.05 -20.68 -37.74
C PRO A 16 -31.59 -19.91 -36.53
N GLY A 17 -32.66 -19.14 -36.74
CA GLY A 17 -33.31 -18.34 -35.70
C GLY A 17 -33.75 -16.93 -36.11
N TYR A 18 -33.27 -16.38 -37.23
CA TYR A 18 -33.70 -15.04 -37.66
C TYR A 18 -34.79 -15.08 -38.72
N VAL A 19 -36.04 -15.20 -38.28
CA VAL A 19 -37.22 -14.99 -39.13
C VAL A 19 -37.32 -13.49 -39.43
N ARG A 20 -37.15 -13.10 -40.70
CA ARG A 20 -37.50 -11.78 -41.19
C ARG A 20 -39.04 -11.66 -41.19
N CYS A 21 -39.58 -10.95 -40.22
CA CYS A 21 -41.02 -10.68 -40.15
C CYS A 21 -41.45 -9.83 -41.35
N MET A 22 -42.01 -10.44 -42.40
CA MET A 22 -42.90 -9.72 -43.30
C MET A 22 -44.20 -9.43 -42.56
N ARG A 23 -44.27 -8.24 -41.97
CA ARG A 23 -45.51 -7.47 -41.78
C ARG A 23 -46.68 -8.21 -41.11
N LEU A 24 -46.42 -8.87 -39.98
CA LEU A 24 -47.40 -9.05 -38.91
C LEU A 24 -46.67 -8.73 -37.61
N GLY A 25 -47.12 -7.72 -36.89
CA GLY A 25 -46.52 -7.31 -35.63
C GLY A 25 -46.44 -8.48 -34.64
N VAL A 26 -45.56 -8.35 -33.65
CA VAL A 26 -45.48 -9.28 -32.52
C VAL A 26 -46.89 -9.58 -31.99
N THR A 27 -47.30 -10.84 -32.07
CA THR A 27 -48.54 -11.26 -31.44
C THR A 27 -48.35 -11.16 -29.93
N PRO A 28 -49.30 -10.62 -29.14
CA PRO A 28 -49.15 -10.46 -27.70
C PRO A 28 -48.74 -11.75 -26.97
N SER A 29 -49.10 -12.92 -27.50
CA SER A 29 -48.70 -14.25 -27.02
C SER A 29 -47.18 -14.53 -27.09
N GLN A 30 -46.44 -13.80 -27.93
CA GLN A 30 -44.98 -13.93 -28.08
C GLN A 30 -44.19 -12.97 -27.19
N ILE A 31 -44.84 -11.94 -26.63
CA ILE A 31 -44.19 -10.96 -25.73
C ILE A 31 -43.88 -11.59 -24.36
N ASN A 32 -44.48 -12.74 -24.04
CA ASN A 32 -44.30 -13.44 -22.77
C ASN A 32 -43.06 -14.34 -22.68
N ARG A 33 -42.07 -14.21 -23.57
CA ARG A 33 -40.84 -15.01 -23.48
C ARG A 33 -39.61 -14.16 -23.16
N SER A 34 -39.25 -14.26 -21.88
CA SER A 34 -37.89 -14.20 -21.36
C SER A 34 -37.29 -12.82 -21.11
N THR A 35 -37.93 -12.04 -20.23
CA THR A 35 -37.11 -11.40 -19.20
C THR A 35 -36.72 -12.50 -18.22
N ARG A 36 -35.47 -12.97 -18.25
CA ARG A 36 -34.92 -13.76 -17.15
C ARG A 36 -34.81 -12.79 -15.97
N SER A 37 -35.93 -12.58 -15.30
CA SER A 37 -36.03 -11.71 -14.14
C SER A 37 -35.23 -12.40 -13.05
N VAL A 38 -34.00 -11.92 -12.83
CA VAL A 38 -33.30 -12.18 -11.57
C VAL A 38 -34.26 -11.76 -10.48
N SER A 39 -34.51 -12.61 -9.49
CA SER A 39 -35.46 -12.24 -8.43
C SER A 39 -34.95 -10.96 -7.76
N SER A 40 -35.84 -10.01 -7.48
CA SER A 40 -35.47 -8.73 -6.85
C SER A 40 -34.69 -8.93 -5.54
N SER A 41 -34.85 -10.09 -4.88
CA SER A 41 -34.07 -10.49 -3.69
C SER A 41 -32.59 -10.70 -4.00
N GLU A 42 -32.26 -11.46 -5.04
CA GLU A 42 -30.85 -11.73 -5.41
C GLU A 42 -30.14 -10.46 -5.88
N GLU A 43 -30.85 -9.57 -6.56
CA GLU A 43 -30.30 -8.28 -6.98
C GLU A 43 -30.03 -7.38 -5.77
N ASN A 44 -30.94 -7.34 -4.80
CA ASN A 44 -30.78 -6.54 -3.60
C ASN A 44 -29.64 -7.04 -2.69
N GLU A 45 -29.43 -8.36 -2.62
CA GLU A 45 -28.29 -8.97 -1.93
C GLU A 45 -26.96 -8.58 -2.59
N ARG A 46 -26.85 -8.65 -3.92
CA ARG A 46 -25.63 -8.24 -4.64
C ARG A 46 -25.32 -6.75 -4.46
N ILE A 47 -26.34 -5.90 -4.45
CA ILE A 47 -26.19 -4.46 -4.19
C ILE A 47 -25.63 -4.24 -2.77
N LYS A 48 -26.13 -4.98 -1.78
CA LYS A 48 -25.64 -4.89 -0.40
C LYS A 48 -24.18 -5.33 -0.29
N GLU A 49 -23.82 -6.45 -0.91
CA GLU A 49 -22.44 -6.96 -0.94
C GLU A 49 -21.48 -5.95 -1.59
N MET A 50 -21.86 -5.39 -2.74
CA MET A 50 -21.09 -4.34 -3.39
C MET A 50 -20.91 -3.10 -2.49
N HIS A 51 -21.93 -2.71 -1.74
CA HIS A 51 -21.82 -1.58 -0.81
C HIS A 51 -20.84 -1.86 0.32
N GLU A 52 -20.84 -3.06 0.89
CA GLU A 52 -19.90 -3.49 1.91
C GLU A 52 -18.45 -3.51 1.36
N GLU A 53 -18.26 -4.02 0.14
CA GLU A 53 -16.96 -4.00 -0.54
C GLU A 53 -16.45 -2.57 -0.78
N ILE A 54 -17.31 -1.66 -1.24
CA ILE A 54 -16.95 -0.25 -1.42
C ILE A 54 -16.50 0.39 -0.11
N ILE A 55 -17.16 0.07 1.01
CA ILE A 55 -16.76 0.59 2.33
C ILE A 55 -15.39 0.04 2.73
N ALA A 56 -15.17 -1.27 2.60
CA ALA A 56 -13.90 -1.90 2.92
C ALA A 56 -12.74 -1.33 2.07
N LEU A 57 -12.98 -1.10 0.77
CA LEU A 57 -12.00 -0.47 -0.12
C LEU A 57 -11.68 0.97 0.30
N LYS A 58 -12.67 1.74 0.75
CA LYS A 58 -12.44 3.10 1.27
C LYS A 58 -11.57 3.10 2.51
N GLU A 59 -11.83 2.19 3.46
CA GLU A 59 -11.01 2.05 4.66
C GLU A 59 -9.56 1.66 4.33
N ASN A 60 -9.38 0.73 3.38
CA ASN A 60 -8.05 0.32 2.94
C ASN A 60 -7.29 1.47 2.25
N ASN A 61 -7.97 2.26 1.41
CA ASN A 61 -7.37 3.44 0.81
C ASN A 61 -6.92 4.46 1.86
N SER A 62 -7.73 4.70 2.91
CA SER A 62 -7.33 5.57 4.03
C SER A 62 -6.05 5.07 4.72
N LYS A 63 -5.92 3.76 4.94
CA LYS A 63 -4.70 3.18 5.53
C LYS A 63 -3.48 3.32 4.60
N ILE A 64 -3.68 3.20 3.29
CA ILE A 64 -2.61 3.41 2.32
C ILE A 64 -2.11 4.85 2.38
N ASP A 65 -3.02 5.83 2.48
CA ASP A 65 -2.65 7.25 2.60
C ASP A 65 -1.82 7.51 3.87
N GLU A 66 -2.23 6.95 5.02
CA GLU A 66 -1.48 7.03 6.28
C GLU A 66 -0.07 6.41 6.16
N LEU A 67 0.04 5.21 5.57
CA LEU A 67 1.33 4.55 5.36
C LEU A 67 2.23 5.33 4.41
N MET A 68 1.66 5.97 3.39
CA MET A 68 2.41 6.83 2.46
C MET A 68 3.00 8.05 3.17
N GLU A 69 2.25 8.66 4.10
CA GLU A 69 2.76 9.73 4.97
C GLU A 69 3.92 9.24 5.85
N GLU A 70 3.76 8.07 6.50
CA GLU A 70 4.82 7.49 7.34
C GLU A 70 6.10 7.21 6.56
N ILE A 71 5.99 6.63 5.36
CA ILE A 71 7.13 6.38 4.47
C ILE A 71 7.83 7.69 4.10
N SER A 72 7.06 8.76 3.83
CA SER A 72 7.63 10.08 3.52
C SER A 72 8.44 10.62 4.69
N LEU A 73 7.93 10.51 5.92
CA LEU A 73 8.62 10.93 7.15
C LEU A 73 9.90 10.11 7.38
N LEU A 74 9.84 8.79 7.21
CA LEU A 74 11.01 7.92 7.34
C LEU A 74 12.09 8.27 6.32
N LYS A 75 11.70 8.47 5.05
CA LYS A 75 12.62 8.89 3.99
C LYS A 75 13.31 10.22 4.31
N GLN A 76 12.57 11.18 4.88
CA GLN A 76 13.16 12.45 5.33
C GLN A 76 14.19 12.23 6.45
N ARG A 77 13.86 11.43 7.47
CA ARG A 77 14.79 11.10 8.57
C ARG A 77 16.04 10.39 8.08
N ASP A 78 15.91 9.48 7.11
CA ASP A 78 17.04 8.78 6.52
C ASP A 78 17.99 9.72 5.79
N ASN A 79 17.44 10.70 5.07
CA ASN A 79 18.25 11.71 4.39
C ASN A 79 19.02 12.57 5.39
N VAL A 80 18.36 13.06 6.44
CA VAL A 80 19.02 13.84 7.51
C VAL A 80 20.15 13.03 8.16
N ARG A 81 19.90 11.76 8.50
CA ARG A 81 20.93 10.91 9.09
C ARG A 81 22.12 10.68 8.15
N LYS A 82 21.89 10.58 6.84
CA LYS A 82 22.98 10.47 5.85
C LYS A 82 23.84 11.73 5.83
N GLU A 83 23.21 12.91 5.84
CA GLU A 83 23.91 14.21 5.90
C GLU A 83 24.73 14.34 7.19
N GLU A 84 24.16 13.97 8.34
CA GLU A 84 24.88 13.99 9.64
C GLU A 84 26.11 13.07 9.62
N ILE A 85 25.98 11.85 9.09
CA ILE A 85 27.10 10.91 8.96
C ILE A 85 28.17 11.48 8.04
N GLU A 86 27.79 12.06 6.91
CA GLU A 86 28.72 12.66 5.96
C GLU A 86 29.51 13.81 6.61
N LEU A 87 28.84 14.69 7.37
CA LEU A 87 29.48 15.76 8.12
C LEU A 87 30.46 15.23 9.19
N LEU A 88 30.08 14.18 9.93
CA LEU A 88 30.94 13.55 10.93
C LEU A 88 32.19 12.91 10.30
N MET A 89 32.07 12.30 9.12
CA MET A 89 33.19 11.72 8.39
C MET A 89 34.17 12.79 7.86
N GLN A 90 33.70 14.01 7.61
CA GLN A 90 34.53 15.11 7.15
C GLN A 90 35.31 15.80 8.28
N MET A 91 34.97 15.56 9.55
CA MET A 91 35.75 16.09 10.66
C MET A 91 37.12 15.40 10.75
N PRO A 92 38.25 16.13 10.71
CA PRO A 92 39.56 15.52 10.91
C PRO A 92 39.64 14.95 12.32
N ASN A 93 40.05 13.68 12.44
CA ASN A 93 40.32 13.03 13.71
C ASN A 93 41.38 13.85 14.47
N SER A 94 40.96 14.71 15.41
CA SER A 94 41.85 15.38 16.34
C SER A 94 42.30 14.39 17.42
N SER A 95 43.04 13.36 17.03
CA SER A 95 43.72 12.45 17.96
C SER A 95 45.04 11.94 17.39
N GLY A 96 45.84 12.86 16.85
CA GLY A 96 47.28 12.68 16.69
C GLY A 96 48.02 13.27 17.89
N ARG A 97 48.43 12.42 18.82
CA ARG A 97 49.34 12.69 19.95
C ARG A 97 50.55 13.51 19.51
N HIS A 98 50.73 14.75 19.99
CA HIS A 98 52.05 15.37 20.14
C HIS A 98 52.04 16.36 21.32
N GLY A 99 52.96 16.19 22.28
CA GLY A 99 53.37 17.27 23.19
C GLY A 99 52.89 17.23 24.64
N LEU A 100 53.11 16.14 25.38
CA LEU A 100 53.45 16.29 26.81
C LEU A 100 54.92 15.94 26.95
N GLU A 101 55.75 16.91 26.60
CA GLU A 101 57.16 16.90 26.94
C GLU A 101 57.31 16.78 28.46
N SER A 102 58.21 15.89 28.82
CA SER A 102 58.66 15.58 30.17
C SER A 102 59.13 16.82 30.92
N SER A 103 58.53 17.10 32.08
CA SER A 103 59.27 17.65 33.24
C SER A 103 58.39 17.70 34.48
N VAL A 104 58.47 16.69 35.34
CA VAL A 104 58.53 16.92 36.80
C VAL A 104 59.38 15.81 37.39
N ASP A 105 60.66 16.12 37.57
CA ASP A 105 61.52 15.42 38.49
C ASP A 105 61.11 15.82 39.92
N GLY A 106 61.03 14.84 40.84
CA GLY A 106 61.02 15.11 42.27
C GLY A 106 59.76 14.70 43.06
N ARG A 107 59.99 13.64 43.85
CA ARG A 107 59.45 13.37 45.21
C ARG A 107 58.29 12.37 45.34
N ARG A 108 58.71 11.09 45.48
CA ARG A 108 58.58 10.27 46.69
C ARG A 108 57.15 10.02 47.25
N SER A 109 56.68 8.79 46.99
CA SER A 109 56.24 7.79 48.00
C SER A 109 54.77 7.66 48.47
N TYR A 110 54.24 6.44 48.23
CA TYR A 110 53.31 5.56 48.98
C TYR A 110 52.10 6.11 49.78
N GLU A 111 50.89 5.59 49.50
CA GLU A 111 49.97 4.87 50.43
C GLU A 111 48.68 4.47 49.65
N SER A 112 48.45 3.20 49.30
CA SER A 112 47.66 2.18 50.04
C SER A 112 46.34 2.68 50.65
N SER A 113 45.20 2.28 50.07
CA SER A 113 43.96 1.88 50.79
C SER A 113 42.86 1.44 49.82
N TYR A 114 42.51 0.15 49.84
CA TYR A 114 41.33 -0.42 49.18
C TYR A 114 40.03 0.07 49.85
N ARG A 115 39.00 0.40 49.05
CA ARG A 115 37.59 0.31 49.45
C ARG A 115 36.75 -0.17 48.26
N ILE A 116 36.34 -1.43 48.31
CA ILE A 116 35.24 -1.98 47.50
C ILE A 116 33.94 -1.49 48.15
N GLY A 117 33.20 -0.64 47.45
CA GLY A 117 31.85 -0.24 47.80
C GLY A 117 30.86 -1.09 47.01
N ASP A 118 30.46 -2.21 47.60
CA ASP A 118 29.29 -2.98 47.21
C ASP A 118 28.01 -2.25 47.69
N ASN A 119 26.85 -2.70 47.21
CA ASN A 119 25.46 -2.31 47.55
C ASN A 119 24.79 -1.36 46.55
N GLY A 120 23.68 -1.70 45.88
CA GLY A 120 22.84 -2.89 45.97
C GLY A 120 21.63 -2.70 45.04
N SER A 121 21.41 -3.68 44.17
CA SER A 121 20.21 -3.79 43.36
C SER A 121 19.01 -4.09 44.27
N SER A 122 17.93 -3.31 44.17
CA SER A 122 16.65 -3.72 44.74
C SER A 122 15.49 -3.18 43.90
N ARG A 123 15.06 -4.00 42.95
CA ARG A 123 13.74 -3.93 42.34
C ARG A 123 12.70 -4.26 43.41
N ARG A 124 11.70 -3.41 43.59
CA ARG A 124 10.41 -3.83 44.16
C ARG A 124 9.26 -3.23 43.37
N THR A 125 8.55 -4.12 42.69
CA THR A 125 7.19 -3.96 42.18
C THR A 125 6.20 -4.06 43.34
N ASN A 126 5.15 -3.25 43.30
CA ASN A 126 3.77 -3.63 43.62
C ASN A 126 2.85 -2.64 42.92
#